data_AF-A0A318JGR7-F1
#
_entry.id   AF-A0A318JGR7-F1
#
_cell.length_a   1.000
_cell.length_b   1.000
_cell.length_c   1.000
_cell.angle_alpha   90.00
_cell.angle_beta   90.00
_cell.angle_gamma   90.00
#
_symmetry.space_group_name_H-M   'P 1'
#
loop_
_entity.id
_entity.type
_entity.pdbx_description
1 polymer ?
#
loop_
_entity_poly.entity_id
_entity_poly.type
_entity_poly.pdbx_seq_one_letter_code
_entity_poly.pdbx_strand_id
1 'polypeptide(L)'
;MLFENQNFISRLKKPVSLDEHVFRYCEFSDIQFEGGDITSTFLACSFADCGWYWGLFNTCIFVDVKFSNCIFRGTTFSGARFVNCEFENCAFLKDNLNSSCTFNQVNWFACVQRNCTGLENEFRTRDKGRSYLS
;
A
#
# COMPACT_ATOMS: atom_id res chain seq x y z
N MET A 1 17.31 7.10 -0.29
CA MET A 1 17.34 8.57 -0.47
C MET A 1 16.04 9.15 0.11
N LEU A 2 16.03 10.42 0.55
CA LEU A 2 14.81 11.12 0.97
C LEU A 2 14.25 11.94 -0.20
N PHE A 3 12.96 11.79 -0.47
CA PHE A 3 12.19 12.62 -1.40
C PHE A 3 11.06 13.30 -0.64
N GLU A 4 10.92 14.61 -0.79
CA GLU A 4 9.84 15.38 -0.15
C GLU A 4 9.09 16.24 -1.17
N ASN A 5 7.76 16.28 -1.07
CA ASN A 5 6.88 17.11 -1.91
C ASN A 5 7.09 16.91 -3.41
N GLN A 6 7.24 15.65 -3.83
CA GLN A 6 7.46 15.28 -5.23
C GLN A 6 6.23 14.61 -5.82
N ASN A 7 5.99 14.86 -7.11
CA ASN A 7 4.93 14.21 -7.88
C ASN A 7 5.55 13.24 -8.88
N PHE A 8 5.14 11.98 -8.79
CA PHE A 8 5.55 10.90 -9.67
C PHE A 8 4.35 10.45 -10.48
N ILE A 9 4.41 10.65 -11.79
CA ILE A 9 3.30 10.33 -12.70
C ILE A 9 3.78 9.32 -13.73
N SER A 10 2.94 8.35 -14.08
CA SER A 10 3.19 7.31 -15.08
C SER A 10 4.29 6.31 -14.66
N ARG A 11 4.82 5.54 -15.61
CA ARG A 11 5.93 4.62 -15.32
C ARG A 11 7.15 5.39 -14.81
N LEU A 12 7.58 5.07 -13.60
CA LEU A 12 8.85 5.53 -13.04
C LEU A 12 9.99 5.09 -13.96
N LYS A 13 10.63 6.06 -14.63
CA LYS A 13 11.85 5.81 -15.41
C LYS A 13 13.06 5.82 -14.49
N LYS A 14 14.04 4.97 -14.76
CA LYS A 14 15.32 5.04 -14.04
C LYS A 14 16.00 6.40 -14.28
N PRO A 15 16.59 7.03 -13.24
CA PRO A 15 16.69 6.49 -11.89
C PRO A 15 15.62 7.08 -10.95
N VAL A 16 14.46 6.44 -10.82
CA VAL A 16 13.73 6.34 -9.55
C VAL A 16 13.07 4.96 -9.47
N SER A 17 13.60 4.07 -8.63
CA SER A 17 12.84 2.92 -8.14
C SER A 17 12.04 3.34 -6.90
N LEU A 18 11.02 2.57 -6.54
CA LEU A 18 10.32 2.74 -5.25
C LEU A 18 11.03 2.01 -4.10
N ASP A 19 12.26 1.57 -4.31
CA ASP A 19 12.97 0.68 -3.38
C ASP A 19 14.05 1.43 -2.59
N GLU A 20 14.26 1.04 -1.33
CA GLU A 20 15.30 1.59 -0.44
C GLU A 20 15.28 3.12 -0.26
N HIS A 21 14.09 3.72 -0.24
CA HIS A 21 13.90 5.16 -0.13
C HIS A 21 12.93 5.55 0.99
N VAL A 22 12.94 6.84 1.32
CA VAL A 22 11.95 7.48 2.19
C VAL A 22 11.25 8.56 1.38
N PHE A 23 9.93 8.52 1.32
CA PHE A 23 9.10 9.51 0.65
C PHE A 23 8.23 10.21 1.67
N ARG A 24 8.17 11.55 1.63
CA ARG A 24 7.31 12.36 2.49
C ARG A 24 6.49 13.34 1.67
N TYR A 25 5.19 13.41 1.91
CA TYR A 25 4.31 14.37 1.22
C TYR A 25 4.38 14.22 -0.31
N CYS A 26 4.65 13.01 -0.80
CA CYS A 26 4.78 12.73 -2.23
C CYS A 26 3.48 12.16 -2.79
N GLU A 27 3.23 12.47 -4.06
CA GLU A 27 2.09 11.96 -4.81
C GLU A 27 2.56 11.01 -5.89
N PHE A 28 1.91 9.86 -6.00
CA PHE A 28 2.18 8.84 -7.00
C PHE A 28 0.89 8.59 -7.79
N SER A 29 0.92 8.80 -9.11
CA SER A 29 -0.26 8.61 -9.95
C SER A 29 0.04 7.85 -11.24
N ASP A 30 -0.91 7.01 -11.65
CA ASP A 30 -0.82 6.21 -12.89
C ASP A 30 0.45 5.35 -13.00
N ILE A 31 0.96 4.87 -11.86
CA ILE A 31 2.14 4.00 -11.83
C ILE A 31 1.70 2.58 -12.11
N GLN A 32 2.16 2.01 -13.22
CA GLN A 32 1.90 0.62 -13.58
C GLN A 32 3.20 -0.19 -13.53
N PHE A 33 3.25 -1.21 -12.68
CA PHE A 33 4.44 -2.01 -12.45
C PHE A 33 4.16 -3.51 -12.49
N GLU A 34 5.09 -4.28 -13.04
CA GLU A 34 5.09 -5.75 -13.05
C GLU A 34 6.36 -6.26 -12.34
N GLY A 35 6.19 -7.04 -11.29
CA GLY A 35 7.25 -7.47 -10.37
C GLY A 35 7.70 -6.37 -9.41
N GLY A 36 8.95 -6.46 -8.96
CA GLY A 36 9.64 -5.40 -8.24
C GLY A 36 9.57 -5.48 -6.72
N ASP A 37 10.73 -5.38 -6.10
CA ASP A 37 10.88 -5.17 -4.66
C ASP A 37 10.66 -3.70 -4.31
N ILE A 38 9.86 -3.49 -3.27
CA ILE A 38 9.52 -2.19 -2.73
C ILE A 38 9.70 -2.33 -1.22
N THR A 39 10.79 -1.76 -0.69
CA THR A 39 11.10 -1.79 0.75
C THR A 39 11.13 -0.39 1.39
N SER A 40 10.60 0.61 0.68
CA SER A 40 10.62 2.01 1.11
C SER A 40 9.67 2.32 2.27
N THR A 41 9.92 3.47 2.89
CA THR A 41 9.00 4.11 3.84
C THR A 41 8.27 5.28 3.17
N PHE A 42 6.96 5.35 3.37
CA PHE A 42 6.08 6.39 2.84
C PHE A 42 5.36 7.08 4.00
N LEU A 43 5.55 8.39 4.12
CA LEU A 43 4.95 9.21 5.17
C LEU A 43 4.07 10.30 4.53
N ALA A 44 2.80 10.36 4.91
CA ALA A 44 1.85 11.35 4.41
C ALA A 44 1.83 11.44 2.86
N CYS A 45 1.90 10.29 2.18
CA CYS A 45 1.91 10.21 0.72
C CYS A 45 0.53 9.80 0.16
N SER A 46 0.34 9.97 -1.14
CA SER A 46 -0.84 9.49 -1.85
C SER A 46 -0.46 8.61 -3.05
N PHE A 47 -1.22 7.55 -3.28
CA PHE A 47 -1.17 6.72 -4.48
C PHE A 47 -2.54 6.75 -5.15
N ALA A 48 -2.60 7.16 -6.41
CA ALA A 48 -3.83 7.27 -7.19
C ALA A 48 -3.73 6.53 -8.52
N ASP A 49 -4.70 5.68 -8.82
CA ASP A 49 -4.81 4.98 -10.11
C ASP A 49 -3.56 4.12 -10.43
N CYS A 50 -2.86 3.64 -9.40
CA CYS A 50 -1.66 2.81 -9.55
C CYS A 50 -1.98 1.31 -9.61
N GLY A 51 -1.19 0.56 -10.36
CA GLY A 51 -1.33 -0.87 -10.55
C GLY A 51 -0.03 -1.63 -10.29
N TRP A 52 -0.11 -2.69 -9.49
CA TRP A 52 0.99 -3.64 -9.27
C TRP A 52 0.55 -5.05 -9.60
N TYR A 53 1.31 -5.69 -10.49
CA TYR A 53 1.23 -7.11 -10.77
C TYR A 53 2.46 -7.79 -10.19
N TRP A 54 2.30 -8.72 -9.25
CA TRP A 54 3.41 -9.39 -8.55
C TRP A 54 4.39 -8.44 -7.83
N GLY A 55 3.90 -7.32 -7.31
CA GLY A 55 4.71 -6.42 -6.49
C GLY A 55 5.08 -7.05 -5.14
N LEU A 56 6.29 -6.74 -4.66
CA LEU A 56 6.81 -7.23 -3.38
C LEU A 56 6.97 -6.04 -2.41
N PHE A 57 5.92 -5.71 -1.66
CA PHE A 57 5.92 -4.63 -0.65
C PHE A 57 6.36 -5.13 0.73
N ASN A 58 7.30 -6.07 0.75
CA ASN A 58 7.68 -6.73 1.99
C ASN A 58 8.35 -5.72 2.93
N THR A 59 7.93 -5.71 4.19
CA THR A 59 8.48 -4.84 5.26
C THR A 59 8.35 -3.33 5.05
N CYS A 60 7.63 -2.87 4.02
CA CYS A 60 7.32 -1.46 3.83
C CYS A 60 6.64 -0.84 5.06
N ILE A 61 6.88 0.45 5.26
CA ILE A 61 6.21 1.24 6.29
C ILE A 61 5.40 2.33 5.60
N PHE A 62 4.10 2.34 5.86
CA PHE A 62 3.17 3.36 5.39
C PHE A 62 2.56 4.06 6.61
N VAL A 63 2.72 5.38 6.69
CA VAL A 63 2.13 6.21 7.75
C VAL A 63 1.37 7.36 7.11
N ASP A 64 0.10 7.51 7.45
CA ASP A 64 -0.79 8.54 6.91
C ASP A 64 -0.89 8.49 5.37
N VAL A 65 -0.88 7.28 4.78
CA VAL A 65 -0.90 7.10 3.33
C VAL A 65 -2.31 6.82 2.83
N LYS A 66 -2.70 7.49 1.74
CA LYS A 66 -3.95 7.21 1.02
C LYS A 66 -3.68 6.47 -0.28
N PHE A 67 -4.37 5.35 -0.48
CA PHE A 67 -4.44 4.62 -1.75
C PHE A 67 -5.83 4.80 -2.35
N SER A 68 -5.91 5.29 -3.59
CA SER A 68 -7.17 5.56 -4.28
C SER A 68 -7.18 4.89 -5.65
N ASN A 69 -8.22 4.12 -5.95
CA ASN A 69 -8.39 3.42 -7.23
C ASN A 69 -7.20 2.52 -7.61
N CYS A 70 -6.46 2.01 -6.63
CA CYS A 70 -5.28 1.19 -6.90
C CYS A 70 -5.66 -0.29 -7.11
N ILE A 71 -4.92 -0.98 -7.98
CA ILE A 71 -5.11 -2.40 -8.23
C ILE A 71 -3.84 -3.18 -7.92
N PHE A 72 -3.98 -4.18 -7.06
CA PHE A 72 -2.92 -5.11 -6.68
C PHE A 72 -3.28 -6.51 -7.17
N ARG A 73 -2.39 -7.19 -7.90
CA ARG A 73 -2.59 -8.56 -8.41
C ARG A 73 -1.46 -9.46 -7.93
N GLY A 74 -1.78 -10.53 -7.22
CA GLY A 74 -0.79 -11.49 -6.70
C GLY A 74 0.36 -10.82 -5.93
N THR A 75 0.08 -9.70 -5.26
CA THR A 75 1.07 -8.86 -4.57
C THR A 75 1.22 -9.31 -3.13
N THR A 76 2.45 -9.28 -2.60
CA THR A 76 2.72 -9.57 -1.19
C THR A 76 3.02 -8.30 -0.41
N PHE A 77 2.51 -8.24 0.81
CA PHE A 77 2.78 -7.19 1.80
C PHE A 77 3.46 -7.74 3.04
N SER A 78 4.15 -8.88 2.95
CA SER A 78 4.63 -9.63 4.12
C SER A 78 5.45 -8.74 5.07
N GLY A 79 5.05 -8.70 6.34
CA GLY A 79 5.71 -7.91 7.39
C GLY A 79 5.56 -6.39 7.25
N ALA A 80 4.77 -5.88 6.30
CA ALA A 80 4.52 -4.46 6.14
C ALA A 80 3.75 -3.88 7.34
N ARG A 81 3.89 -2.56 7.53
CA ARG A 81 3.17 -1.81 8.56
C ARG A 81 2.39 -0.69 7.92
N PHE A 82 1.10 -0.63 8.23
CA PHE A 82 0.21 0.44 7.84
C PHE A 82 -0.32 1.13 9.10
N VAL A 83 -0.07 2.42 9.20
CA VAL A 83 -0.45 3.26 10.34
C VAL A 83 -1.28 4.41 9.82
N ASN A 84 -2.53 4.51 10.26
CA ASN A 84 -3.48 5.56 9.86
C ASN A 84 -3.62 5.70 8.33
N CYS A 85 -3.64 4.58 7.61
CA CYS A 85 -3.75 4.56 6.16
C CYS A 85 -5.20 4.38 5.70
N GLU A 86 -5.52 4.93 4.53
CA GLU A 86 -6.83 4.82 3.89
C GLU A 86 -6.72 4.10 2.55
N PHE A 87 -7.63 3.17 2.30
CA PHE A 87 -7.82 2.53 1.01
C PHE A 87 -9.22 2.85 0.47
N GLU A 88 -9.29 3.48 -0.69
CA GLU A 88 -10.55 3.89 -1.31
C GLU A 88 -10.64 3.33 -2.74
N ASN A 89 -11.70 2.58 -3.03
CA ASN A 89 -11.95 1.96 -4.34
C ASN A 89 -10.78 1.07 -4.83
N CYS A 90 -10.04 0.44 -3.91
CA CYS A 90 -8.89 -0.39 -4.25
C CYS A 90 -9.30 -1.86 -4.47
N ALA A 91 -8.60 -2.57 -5.35
CA ALA A 91 -8.86 -3.98 -5.63
C ALA A 91 -7.61 -4.84 -5.42
N PHE A 92 -7.74 -5.87 -4.59
CA PHE A 92 -6.70 -6.87 -4.32
C PHE A 92 -7.13 -8.19 -4.95
N LEU A 93 -6.67 -8.40 -6.17
CA LEU A 93 -7.13 -9.45 -7.06
C LEU A 93 -6.12 -10.58 -7.17
N LYS A 94 -6.59 -11.72 -7.68
CA LYS A 94 -5.71 -12.83 -8.04
C LYS A 94 -4.88 -12.51 -9.28
N ASP A 95 -3.72 -13.13 -9.37
CA ASP A 95 -2.91 -13.14 -10.59
C ASP A 95 -3.42 -14.15 -11.64
N ASN A 96 -2.73 -14.25 -12.78
CA ASN A 96 -3.04 -15.20 -13.85
C ASN A 96 -2.78 -16.68 -13.49
N LEU A 97 -2.09 -16.94 -12.38
CA LEU A 97 -1.89 -18.27 -11.81
C LEU A 97 -2.90 -18.58 -10.69
N ASN A 98 -3.92 -17.73 -10.53
CA ASN A 98 -4.98 -17.85 -9.53
C ASN A 98 -4.48 -17.73 -8.07
N SER A 99 -3.32 -17.12 -7.85
CA SER A 99 -2.77 -16.79 -6.53
C SER A 99 -3.31 -15.45 -6.04
N SER A 100 -3.78 -15.39 -4.80
CA SER A 100 -4.26 -14.17 -4.16
C SER A 100 -3.11 -13.28 -3.68
N CYS A 101 -3.39 -12.00 -3.42
CA CYS A 101 -2.50 -11.16 -2.62
C CYS A 101 -2.31 -11.75 -1.21
N THR A 102 -1.17 -11.49 -0.58
CA THR A 102 -0.82 -12.01 0.75
C THR A 102 -0.49 -10.91 1.75
N PHE A 103 -0.93 -11.09 2.99
CA PHE A 103 -0.82 -10.11 4.08
C PHE A 103 -0.19 -10.72 5.34
N ASN A 104 0.73 -11.66 5.16
CA ASN A 104 1.38 -12.37 6.27
C ASN A 104 2.11 -11.39 7.20
N GLN A 105 1.84 -11.48 8.51
CA GLN A 105 2.50 -10.64 9.52
C GLN A 105 2.34 -9.11 9.29
N VAL A 106 1.29 -8.69 8.59
CA VAL A 106 1.00 -7.26 8.40
C VAL A 106 0.42 -6.67 9.67
N ASN A 107 0.90 -5.48 10.03
CA ASN A 107 0.32 -4.69 11.11
C ASN A 107 -0.55 -3.57 10.55
N TRP A 108 -1.85 -3.66 10.79
CA TRP A 108 -2.83 -2.63 10.46
C TRP A 108 -3.19 -1.86 11.73
N PHE A 109 -2.83 -0.57 11.81
CA PHE A 109 -3.17 0.29 12.93
C PHE A 109 -3.98 1.48 12.45
N ALA A 110 -5.18 1.67 13.00
CA ALA A 110 -6.09 2.77 12.66
C ALA A 110 -6.34 2.94 11.15
N CYS A 111 -6.27 1.85 10.38
CA CYS A 111 -6.49 1.90 8.95
C CYS A 111 -7.98 1.73 8.63
N VAL A 112 -8.43 2.33 7.53
CA VAL A 112 -9.80 2.20 7.04
C VAL A 112 -9.83 1.80 5.57
N GLN A 113 -10.91 1.16 5.15
CA GLN A 113 -11.17 0.85 3.75
C GLN A 113 -12.60 1.20 3.34
N ARG A 114 -12.78 1.65 2.09
CA ARG A 114 -14.09 1.94 1.49
C ARG A 114 -14.11 1.41 0.05
N ASN A 115 -15.17 0.68 -0.29
CA ASN A 115 -15.36 0.10 -1.63
C ASN A 115 -14.18 -0.74 -2.13
N CYS A 116 -13.50 -1.43 -1.21
CA CYS A 116 -12.35 -2.27 -1.55
C CYS A 116 -12.77 -3.73 -1.72
N THR A 117 -12.03 -4.46 -2.55
CA THR A 117 -12.16 -5.91 -2.70
C THR A 117 -10.86 -6.63 -2.34
N GLY A 118 -10.93 -7.79 -1.69
CA GLY A 118 -9.79 -8.63 -1.33
C GLY A 118 -9.06 -8.26 -0.03
N LEU A 119 -9.56 -7.27 0.71
CA LEU A 119 -9.07 -6.86 2.05
C LEU A 119 -10.12 -7.09 3.16
N GLU A 120 -11.27 -7.68 2.84
CA GLU A 120 -12.43 -7.78 3.74
C GLU A 120 -12.15 -8.60 5.01
N ASN A 121 -11.17 -9.51 4.95
CA ASN A 121 -10.76 -10.33 6.09
C ASN A 121 -9.64 -9.69 6.93
N GLU A 122 -8.88 -8.75 6.36
CA GLU A 122 -7.73 -8.11 7.03
C GLU A 122 -8.18 -6.97 7.97
N PHE A 123 -9.23 -6.25 7.60
CA PHE A 123 -9.75 -5.11 8.36
C PHE A 123 -10.83 -5.50 9.38
N ARG A 124 -11.00 -6.80 9.67
CA ARG A 124 -11.95 -7.28 10.69
C ARG A 124 -11.45 -6.91 12.08
N THR A 125 -11.75 -5.68 12.48
CA THR A 125 -11.88 -5.18 13.86
C THR A 125 -10.99 -5.86 14.89
N ARG A 126 -9.82 -5.26 15.17
CA ARG A 126 -9.21 -5.32 16.51
C ARG A 126 -9.85 -4.34 17.50
N ASP A 127 -11.03 -3.81 17.20
CA ASP A 127 -11.85 -3.04 18.17
C ASP A 127 -12.78 -3.96 18.99
N LYS A 128 -12.15 -4.86 19.75
CA LYS A 128 -12.75 -5.39 20.98
C LYS A 128 -11.75 -5.19 22.10
N GLY A 129 -11.69 -3.99 22.67
CA GLY A 129 -10.90 -3.81 23.90
C GLY A 129 -10.48 -2.41 24.33
N ARG A 130 -10.86 -1.31 23.66
CA ARG A 130 -10.72 0.02 24.25
C ARG A 130 -12.08 0.60 24.58
N SER A 131 -12.65 0.10 25.68
CA SER A 131 -13.50 0.93 26.50
C SER A 131 -12.68 2.13 26.94
N TYR A 132 -12.97 3.31 26.38
CA TYR A 132 -12.69 4.56 27.08
C TYR A 132 -13.56 4.53 28.34
N LEU A 133 -13.00 4.02 29.43
CA LEU A 133 -13.56 4.21 30.76
C LEU A 133 -13.08 5.56 31.27
N SER A 134 -14.08 6.40 31.54
CA SER A 134 -14.10 7.68 32.28
C SER A 134 -13.14 8.78 31.85
#